data_AF-A0A4P8S3X0-F1
#
_entry.id   AF-A0A4P8S3X0-F1
#
_cell.length_a   1.000
_cell.length_b   1.000
_cell.length_c   1.000
_cell.angle_alpha   90.00
_cell.angle_beta   90.00
_cell.angle_gamma   90.00
#
_symmetry.space_group_name_H-M   'P 1'
#
loop_
_entity.id
_entity.type
_entity.pdbx_description
1 polymer ?
#
loop_
_entity_poly.entity_id
_entity_poly.type
_entity_poly.pdbx_seq_one_letter_code
_entity_poly.pdbx_strand_id
1 'polypeptide(L)'
;MLKIKHIEFIKTVYDESLSHNIFSIANIQFSNYPPINGALLYWKKNSSRSDFTPEGDFKFFYDMSNITYYASVKFPKSIKLTRDQRQELAYILLDERGSIGTYSLKTHPSRKRKFKPDKALDKLNFPEDFDVKSIPSYVGPIIDEIDMNQMTKANPGMSKKFVHDYCFWRYNLVKLHPTEFEKYLDYVDFAYICYACDQLTEEYLIEHLNLVDVASLQYNYPVLSRLSASFKNYIVSELRRQNLKINDHFEQEIDLFIEDETYFSEYSTIHLLDEYELEEEEERLEYHFFEFERGQYKWPGSEHMVKGIPSLASQIYDDMGYKKRINKEMDIIFNQYSELQIQLISAVLEPHWLHRYREKINWQIVCQYNEHLTEDFLYAHSQYIEFEALGNNLWCELSDGFIKKYLKHFNHNQPVPIIIRHLTEELYLNYKDMIKVNSDLLFQYYDAVGNDEYERLQELLSE
;
A
#
# COMPACT_ATOMS: atom_id res chain seq x y z
N MET A 1 20.81 16.14 -25.85
CA MET A 1 19.40 15.76 -25.58
C MET A 1 18.63 15.72 -26.91
N LEU A 2 17.91 14.62 -27.16
CA LEU A 2 17.05 14.47 -28.34
C LEU A 2 15.83 15.39 -28.18
N LYS A 3 15.42 16.09 -29.23
CA LYS A 3 14.23 16.97 -29.22
C LYS A 3 13.12 16.32 -30.03
N ILE A 4 12.28 15.56 -29.33
CA ILE A 4 11.13 14.85 -29.91
C ILE A 4 10.15 15.88 -30.47
N LYS A 5 9.75 15.70 -31.73
CA LYS A 5 8.76 16.53 -32.43
C LYS A 5 7.39 15.87 -32.37
N HIS A 6 7.33 14.56 -32.57
CA HIS A 6 6.10 13.79 -32.61
C HIS A 6 6.38 12.30 -32.38
N ILE A 7 5.49 11.61 -31.66
CA ILE A 7 5.49 10.15 -31.50
C ILE A 7 4.18 9.64 -32.08
N GLU A 8 4.27 8.66 -32.99
CA GLU A 8 3.12 8.01 -33.62
C GLU A 8 3.14 6.53 -33.26
N PHE A 9 2.10 6.04 -32.57
CA PHE A 9 1.92 4.63 -32.26
C PHE A 9 1.11 3.94 -33.36
N ILE A 10 1.73 2.99 -34.07
CA ILE A 10 1.18 2.46 -35.33
C ILE A 10 0.24 1.27 -35.11
N LYS A 11 0.56 0.34 -34.19
CA LYS A 11 -0.23 -0.89 -33.97
C LYS A 11 0.22 -1.72 -32.76
N THR A 12 -0.69 -2.52 -32.21
CA THR A 12 -0.43 -3.67 -31.33
C THR A 12 -0.40 -4.95 -32.18
N VAL A 13 0.62 -5.80 -32.04
CA VAL A 13 0.70 -7.10 -32.74
C VAL A 13 0.94 -8.17 -31.68
N TYR A 14 -0.05 -9.03 -31.45
CA TYR A 14 0.18 -10.30 -30.77
C TYR A 14 0.79 -11.24 -31.80
N ASP A 15 2.00 -11.72 -31.52
CA ASP A 15 2.61 -12.79 -32.28
C ASP A 15 2.77 -13.98 -31.34
N GLU A 16 1.86 -14.94 -31.43
CA GLU A 16 1.90 -16.18 -30.65
C GLU A 16 3.16 -17.02 -30.94
N SER A 17 3.88 -16.74 -32.04
CA SER A 17 5.14 -17.40 -32.37
C SER A 17 6.36 -16.76 -31.70
N LEU A 18 6.23 -15.53 -31.20
CA LEU A 18 7.26 -14.85 -30.43
C LEU A 18 6.99 -15.07 -28.94
N SER A 19 8.00 -15.54 -28.20
CA SER A 19 7.96 -15.70 -26.74
C SER A 19 7.85 -14.38 -25.93
N HIS A 20 7.38 -13.30 -26.57
CA HIS A 20 7.35 -11.93 -26.06
C HIS A 20 5.98 -11.31 -26.34
N ASN A 21 5.34 -10.75 -25.31
CA ASN A 21 4.11 -9.98 -25.49
C ASN A 21 4.48 -8.57 -26.00
N ILE A 22 4.35 -8.35 -27.31
CA ILE A 22 4.59 -7.04 -27.94
C ILE A 22 3.34 -6.18 -27.78
N PHE A 23 3.47 -5.01 -27.16
CA PHE A 23 2.30 -4.18 -26.85
C PHE A 23 2.14 -2.98 -27.80
N SER A 24 3.22 -2.47 -28.39
CA SER A 24 3.12 -1.37 -29.34
C SER A 24 4.36 -1.20 -30.20
N ILE A 25 4.14 -0.58 -31.35
CA ILE A 25 5.18 -0.14 -32.28
C ILE A 25 5.09 1.37 -32.40
N ALA A 26 6.16 2.08 -32.07
CA ALA A 26 6.24 3.53 -32.14
C ALA A 26 7.16 3.98 -33.29
N ASN A 27 6.70 4.98 -34.03
CA ASN A 27 7.53 5.83 -34.88
C ASN A 27 7.78 7.15 -34.14
N ILE A 28 9.03 7.60 -34.14
CA ILE A 28 9.45 8.78 -33.37
C ILE A 28 10.12 9.74 -34.33
N GLN A 29 9.54 10.92 -34.46
CA GLN A 29 10.08 12.02 -35.23
C GLN A 29 10.80 12.98 -34.28
N PHE A 30 12.03 13.34 -34.63
CA PHE A 30 12.81 14.32 -33.89
C PHE A 30 13.01 15.57 -34.74
N SER A 31 13.23 16.70 -34.09
CA SER A 31 13.65 17.95 -34.74
C SER A 31 15.16 17.99 -35.01
N ASN A 32 15.95 17.17 -34.31
CA ASN A 32 17.42 17.19 -34.34
C ASN A 32 18.05 15.80 -34.54
N TYR A 33 17.28 14.80 -34.96
CA TYR A 33 17.76 13.44 -35.21
C TYR A 33 16.90 12.78 -36.32
N PRO A 34 17.43 11.83 -37.12
CA PRO A 34 16.62 11.06 -38.06
C PRO A 34 15.45 10.35 -37.36
N PRO A 35 14.31 10.17 -38.04
CA PRO A 35 13.18 9.47 -37.44
C PRO A 35 13.55 8.02 -37.11
N ILE A 36 13.07 7.56 -35.95
CA ILE A 36 13.16 6.18 -35.52
C ILE A 36 11.84 5.50 -35.86
N ASN A 37 11.86 4.59 -36.83
CA ASN A 37 10.67 3.88 -37.25
C ASN A 37 10.68 2.45 -36.67
N GLY A 38 9.62 2.08 -35.97
CA GLY A 38 9.43 0.73 -35.46
C GLY A 38 10.17 0.43 -34.14
N ALA A 39 10.26 1.39 -33.22
CA ALA A 39 10.64 1.09 -31.85
C ALA A 39 9.58 0.15 -31.26
N LEU A 40 10.00 -1.03 -30.79
CA LEU A 40 9.11 -2.07 -30.29
C LEU A 40 9.09 -2.00 -28.77
N LEU A 41 7.91 -1.77 -28.21
CA LEU A 41 7.74 -1.77 -26.78
C LEU A 41 7.08 -3.10 -26.38
N TYR A 42 7.67 -3.79 -25.41
CA TYR A 42 7.28 -5.14 -25.02
C TYR A 42 7.39 -5.37 -23.51
N TRP A 43 6.69 -6.40 -23.04
CA TRP A 43 6.76 -6.88 -21.66
C TRP A 43 7.20 -8.34 -21.63
N LYS A 44 7.96 -8.70 -20.59
CA LYS A 44 8.42 -10.08 -20.42
C LYS A 44 8.60 -10.44 -18.94
N LYS A 45 8.39 -11.72 -18.63
CA LYS A 45 8.76 -12.28 -17.32
C LYS A 45 10.26 -12.17 -17.15
N ASN A 46 10.69 -11.65 -16.01
CA ASN A 46 12.09 -11.56 -15.70
C ASN A 46 12.65 -12.94 -15.38
N SER A 47 13.73 -13.28 -16.06
CA SER A 47 14.45 -14.54 -15.85
C SER A 47 15.90 -14.31 -15.43
N SER A 48 16.30 -13.06 -15.19
CA SER A 48 17.67 -12.72 -14.78
C SER A 48 17.74 -11.45 -13.93
N ARG A 49 18.70 -11.42 -13.00
CA ARG A 49 18.98 -10.24 -12.15
C ARG A 49 19.72 -9.09 -12.88
N SER A 50 20.00 -9.25 -14.17
CA SER A 50 20.64 -8.20 -14.99
C SER A 50 19.65 -7.07 -15.30
N ASP A 51 20.10 -5.82 -15.21
CA ASP A 51 19.36 -4.61 -15.63
C ASP A 51 19.09 -4.56 -17.14
N PHE A 52 19.75 -5.44 -17.90
CA PHE A 52 19.65 -5.51 -19.36
C PHE A 52 19.11 -6.86 -19.81
N THR A 53 18.36 -6.86 -20.89
CA THR A 53 17.99 -8.08 -21.64
C THR A 53 19.23 -8.68 -22.32
N PRO A 54 19.20 -9.96 -22.72
CA PRO A 54 20.27 -10.55 -23.55
C PRO A 54 20.56 -9.77 -24.84
N GLU A 55 19.56 -9.04 -25.34
CA GLU A 55 19.65 -8.18 -26.52
C GLU A 55 20.24 -6.78 -26.22
N GLY A 56 20.47 -6.45 -24.95
CA GLY A 56 21.07 -5.20 -24.50
C GLY A 56 20.07 -4.04 -24.28
N ASP A 57 18.76 -4.33 -24.26
CA ASP A 57 17.73 -3.35 -23.93
C ASP A 57 17.63 -3.18 -22.40
N PHE A 58 17.43 -1.95 -21.92
CA PHE A 58 17.27 -1.67 -20.49
C PHE A 58 15.93 -2.23 -19.98
N LYS A 59 15.95 -2.92 -18.84
CA LYS A 59 14.75 -3.42 -18.17
C LYS A 59 14.22 -2.37 -17.21
N PHE A 60 12.96 -2.00 -17.38
CA PHE A 60 12.26 -1.14 -16.45
C PHE A 60 11.35 -2.03 -15.59
N PHE A 61 11.66 -2.07 -14.30
CA PHE A 61 10.89 -2.80 -13.31
C PHE A 61 9.87 -1.87 -12.65
N TYR A 62 8.66 -2.39 -12.43
CA TYR A 62 7.57 -1.66 -11.78
C TYR A 62 7.85 -1.45 -10.29
N ASP A 63 8.36 -2.51 -9.66
CA ASP A 63 8.74 -2.54 -8.27
C ASP A 63 10.12 -3.20 -8.19
N MET A 64 11.06 -2.51 -7.53
CA MET A 64 12.39 -3.04 -7.30
C MET A 64 12.37 -4.17 -6.24
N SER A 65 11.34 -4.24 -5.38
CA SER A 65 11.12 -5.41 -4.51
C SER A 65 10.51 -6.59 -5.27
N ASN A 66 9.65 -6.36 -6.27
CA ASN A 66 9.05 -7.42 -7.08
C ASN A 66 9.47 -7.38 -8.57
N ILE A 67 10.67 -7.92 -8.83
CA ILE A 67 11.28 -7.95 -10.17
C ILE A 67 10.73 -9.04 -11.10
N THR A 68 9.52 -9.56 -10.88
CA THR A 68 8.97 -10.72 -11.61
C THR A 68 8.73 -10.44 -13.09
N TYR A 69 8.41 -9.20 -13.46
CA TYR A 69 8.17 -8.78 -14.85
C TYR A 69 8.88 -7.46 -15.14
N TYR A 70 9.28 -7.25 -16.40
CA TYR A 70 9.86 -5.98 -16.84
C TYR A 70 9.24 -5.49 -18.14
N ALA A 71 9.24 -4.17 -18.29
CA ALA A 71 9.00 -3.48 -19.56
C ALA A 71 10.33 -3.13 -20.23
N SER A 72 10.37 -3.14 -21.55
CA SER A 72 11.54 -2.67 -22.29
C SER A 72 11.19 -2.19 -23.69
N VAL A 73 12.08 -1.39 -24.28
CA VAL A 73 11.94 -0.87 -25.63
C VAL A 73 13.11 -1.36 -26.48
N LYS A 74 12.78 -2.17 -27.48
CA LYS A 74 13.73 -2.65 -28.49
C LYS A 74 13.77 -1.67 -29.65
N PHE A 75 14.92 -1.04 -29.80
CA PHE A 75 15.19 -0.13 -30.90
C PHE A 75 15.67 -0.90 -32.15
N PRO A 76 15.20 -0.55 -33.36
CA PRO A 76 15.74 -1.05 -34.62
C PRO A 76 17.29 -1.02 -34.67
N LYS A 77 17.89 -2.07 -35.23
CA LYS A 77 19.35 -2.25 -35.29
C LYS A 77 20.08 -1.10 -36.01
N SER A 78 19.40 -0.37 -36.89
CA SER A 78 19.95 0.77 -37.65
C SER A 78 20.13 2.04 -36.82
N ILE A 79 19.67 2.07 -35.56
CA ILE A 79 19.66 3.26 -34.72
C ILE A 79 21.02 3.49 -34.04
N LYS A 80 21.59 4.67 -34.24
CA LYS A 80 22.91 5.06 -33.71
C LYS A 80 22.81 5.90 -32.42
N LEU A 81 21.81 5.65 -31.58
CA LEU A 81 21.70 6.29 -30.27
C LEU A 81 22.67 5.66 -29.28
N THR A 82 23.26 6.48 -28.42
CA THR A 82 24.05 6.03 -27.25
C THR A 82 23.16 5.28 -26.24
N ARG A 83 23.78 4.56 -25.31
CA ARG A 83 23.05 3.80 -24.27
C ARG A 83 22.14 4.70 -23.44
N ASP A 84 22.66 5.82 -22.96
CA ASP A 84 21.90 6.76 -22.12
C ASP A 84 20.72 7.38 -22.89
N GLN A 85 20.93 7.73 -24.17
CA GLN A 85 19.86 8.23 -25.04
C GLN A 85 18.78 7.20 -25.32
N ARG A 86 19.15 5.91 -25.45
CA ARG A 86 18.18 4.82 -25.61
C ARG A 86 17.37 4.62 -24.34
N GLN A 87 18.01 4.70 -23.17
CA GLN A 87 17.35 4.58 -21.88
C GLN A 87 16.38 5.75 -21.63
N GLU A 88 16.84 6.99 -21.84
CA GLU A 88 16.01 8.20 -21.74
C GLU A 88 14.79 8.11 -22.67
N LEU A 89 15.02 7.73 -23.93
CA LEU A 89 13.94 7.60 -24.91
C LEU A 89 12.99 6.44 -24.60
N ALA A 90 13.50 5.31 -24.09
CA ALA A 90 12.67 4.19 -23.65
C ALA A 90 11.76 4.59 -22.50
N TYR A 91 12.27 5.36 -21.53
CA TYR A 91 11.48 5.90 -20.43
C TYR A 91 10.33 6.79 -20.96
N ILE A 92 10.63 7.75 -21.84
CA ILE A 92 9.62 8.63 -22.44
C ILE A 92 8.55 7.82 -23.19
N LEU A 93 8.95 6.82 -23.98
CA LEU A 93 8.02 6.00 -24.75
C LEU A 93 7.12 5.13 -23.87
N LEU A 94 7.67 4.59 -22.77
CA LEU A 94 6.91 3.82 -21.80
C LEU A 94 5.92 4.73 -21.05
N ASP A 95 6.34 5.91 -20.63
CA ASP A 95 5.50 6.91 -19.95
C ASP A 95 4.35 7.42 -20.86
N GLU A 96 4.68 7.83 -22.10
CA GLU A 96 3.72 8.28 -23.12
C GLU A 96 2.74 7.16 -23.52
N ARG A 97 3.20 5.90 -23.67
CA ARG A 97 2.24 4.80 -23.87
C ARG A 97 1.41 4.59 -22.62
N GLY A 98 2.06 4.66 -21.46
CA GLY A 98 1.49 4.42 -20.16
C GLY A 98 0.34 5.36 -19.82
N SER A 99 0.25 6.49 -20.52
CA SER A 99 -0.82 7.49 -20.48
C SER A 99 -1.87 7.37 -21.62
N ILE A 100 -1.65 6.52 -22.64
CA ILE A 100 -2.51 6.34 -23.84
C ILE A 100 -3.29 4.99 -23.82
N GLY A 101 -3.42 4.34 -22.68
CA GLY A 101 -4.12 3.04 -22.55
C GLY A 101 -5.59 3.15 -22.17
N THR A 102 -6.39 2.18 -22.61
CA THR A 102 -7.60 1.79 -21.89
C THR A 102 -7.21 0.78 -20.82
N TYR A 103 -7.58 1.07 -19.58
CA TYR A 103 -7.10 0.33 -18.42
C TYR A 103 -8.23 -0.49 -17.80
N SER A 104 -7.98 -1.76 -17.61
CA SER A 104 -8.77 -2.61 -16.72
C SER A 104 -8.25 -2.36 -15.30
N LEU A 105 -8.81 -1.39 -14.59
CA LEU A 105 -8.66 -1.37 -13.14
C LEU A 105 -9.43 -2.57 -12.59
N LYS A 106 -8.90 -3.23 -11.54
CA LYS A 106 -9.76 -3.97 -10.63
C LYS A 106 -10.69 -2.93 -10.01
N THR A 107 -11.89 -2.77 -10.56
CA THR A 107 -12.90 -1.96 -9.90
C THR A 107 -13.33 -2.74 -8.67
N HIS A 108 -13.19 -2.09 -7.52
CA HIS A 108 -13.67 -2.64 -6.27
C HIS A 108 -15.15 -3.08 -6.43
N PRO A 109 -15.59 -4.23 -5.88
CA PRO A 109 -16.98 -4.66 -5.99
C PRO A 109 -18.00 -3.58 -5.55
N SER A 110 -17.61 -2.70 -4.62
CA SER A 110 -18.45 -1.57 -4.19
C SER A 110 -18.72 -0.54 -5.29
N ARG A 111 -17.85 -0.38 -6.30
CA ARG A 111 -18.11 0.48 -7.47
C ARG A 111 -19.20 -0.07 -8.40
N LYS A 112 -19.53 -1.37 -8.32
CA LYS A 112 -20.72 -1.93 -8.99
C LYS A 112 -22.02 -1.46 -8.35
N ARG A 113 -21.97 -0.89 -7.12
CA ARG A 113 -23.18 -0.41 -6.46
C ARG A 113 -23.63 0.89 -7.10
N LYS A 114 -24.87 0.90 -7.60
CA LYS A 114 -25.57 2.07 -8.17
C LYS A 114 -25.85 3.19 -7.14
N PHE A 115 -25.22 3.17 -5.97
CA PHE A 115 -25.40 4.18 -4.93
C PHE A 115 -24.83 5.50 -5.42
N LYS A 116 -25.68 6.54 -5.48
CA LYS A 116 -25.30 7.90 -5.87
C LYS A 116 -25.43 8.77 -4.63
N PRO A 117 -24.33 9.03 -3.88
CA PRO A 117 -24.44 9.62 -2.57
C PRO A 117 -25.03 11.03 -2.60
N ASP A 118 -24.68 11.86 -3.59
CA ASP A 118 -25.28 13.19 -3.81
C ASP A 118 -26.82 13.10 -3.87
N LYS A 119 -27.35 12.26 -4.77
CA LYS A 119 -28.80 12.10 -4.95
C LYS A 119 -29.50 11.49 -3.74
N ALA A 120 -28.80 10.69 -2.96
CA ALA A 120 -29.34 10.08 -1.75
C ALA A 120 -29.31 11.06 -0.58
N LEU A 121 -28.26 11.89 -0.49
CA LEU A 121 -28.11 12.98 0.47
C LEU A 121 -29.18 14.06 0.25
N ASP A 122 -29.45 14.44 -1.00
CA ASP A 122 -30.50 15.41 -1.38
C ASP A 122 -31.91 14.99 -0.93
N LYS A 123 -32.13 13.69 -0.66
CA LYS A 123 -33.41 13.16 -0.18
C LYS A 123 -33.54 13.22 1.34
N LEU A 124 -32.44 13.42 2.06
CA LEU A 124 -32.42 13.53 3.51
C LEU A 124 -32.87 14.93 3.91
N ASN A 125 -33.95 15.00 4.68
CA ASN A 125 -34.41 16.25 5.28
C ASN A 125 -33.75 16.40 6.65
N PHE A 126 -32.58 17.05 6.68
CA PHE A 126 -31.84 17.31 7.91
C PHE A 126 -32.63 18.23 8.87
N PRO A 127 -32.82 17.83 10.13
CA PRO A 127 -33.30 18.74 11.18
C PRO A 127 -32.36 19.94 11.36
N GLU A 128 -32.91 21.11 11.75
CA GLU A 128 -32.14 22.36 11.88
C GLU A 128 -30.96 22.24 12.87
N ASP A 129 -31.12 21.48 13.95
CA ASP A 129 -30.12 21.27 14.99
C ASP A 129 -29.44 19.89 14.89
N PHE A 130 -29.38 19.29 13.70
CA PHE A 130 -28.77 17.97 13.52
C PHE A 130 -27.25 18.03 13.68
N ASP A 131 -26.74 17.26 14.65
CA ASP A 131 -25.32 16.96 14.80
C ASP A 131 -25.02 15.55 14.28
N VAL A 132 -24.01 15.39 13.42
CA VAL A 132 -23.59 14.09 12.90
C VAL A 132 -23.20 13.11 14.01
N LYS A 133 -22.76 13.62 15.18
CA LYS A 133 -22.41 12.85 16.37
C LYS A 133 -23.60 12.41 17.22
N SER A 134 -24.81 12.91 16.91
CA SER A 134 -26.02 12.58 17.65
C SER A 134 -26.46 11.11 17.50
N ILE A 135 -25.93 10.41 16.49
CA ILE A 135 -26.19 8.99 16.21
C ILE A 135 -24.88 8.21 16.41
N PRO A 136 -24.78 7.34 17.44
CA PRO A 136 -23.54 6.63 17.77
C PRO A 136 -22.92 5.84 16.61
N SER A 137 -21.60 5.66 16.65
CA SER A 137 -20.83 4.96 15.61
C SER A 137 -21.18 3.48 15.48
N TYR A 138 -21.51 2.81 16.59
CA TYR A 138 -21.88 1.38 16.57
C TYR A 138 -23.24 1.09 15.90
N VAL A 139 -24.09 2.11 15.71
CA VAL A 139 -25.45 1.91 15.17
C VAL A 139 -25.40 1.64 13.66
N GLY A 140 -25.85 0.46 13.24
CA GLY A 140 -25.91 0.06 11.84
C GLY A 140 -27.15 0.57 11.08
N PRO A 141 -27.39 0.07 9.85
CA PRO A 141 -28.60 0.35 9.07
C PRO A 141 -29.84 -0.36 9.62
N ILE A 142 -29.65 -1.45 10.36
CA ILE A 142 -30.70 -2.17 11.11
C ILE A 142 -30.58 -1.69 12.55
N ILE A 143 -31.59 -0.96 13.02
CA ILE A 143 -31.59 -0.30 14.33
C ILE A 143 -32.64 -0.98 15.18
N ASP A 144 -32.28 -1.38 16.40
CA ASP A 144 -33.25 -1.95 17.32
C ASP A 144 -34.19 -0.87 17.88
N GLU A 145 -35.30 -1.29 18.49
CA GLU A 145 -36.26 -0.33 19.06
C GLU A 145 -35.70 0.43 20.26
N ILE A 146 -34.72 -0.15 20.98
CA ILE A 146 -34.15 0.45 22.19
C ILE A 146 -33.30 1.65 21.82
N ASP A 147 -32.32 1.47 20.94
CA ASP A 147 -31.45 2.50 20.39
C ASP A 147 -32.27 3.57 19.67
N MET A 148 -33.25 3.17 18.84
CA MET A 148 -34.13 4.12 18.16
C MET A 148 -34.89 5.02 19.16
N ASN A 149 -35.43 4.44 20.22
CA ASN A 149 -36.15 5.19 21.25
C ASN A 149 -35.21 6.05 22.11
N GLN A 150 -33.97 5.62 22.35
CA GLN A 150 -32.98 6.42 23.06
C GLN A 150 -32.52 7.63 22.22
N MET A 151 -32.20 7.42 20.94
CA MET A 151 -31.76 8.48 20.03
C MET A 151 -32.84 9.55 19.84
N THR A 152 -34.08 9.13 19.65
CA THR A 152 -35.21 10.07 19.49
C THR A 152 -35.60 10.79 20.77
N LYS A 153 -35.34 10.20 21.95
CA LYS A 153 -35.48 10.90 23.24
C LYS A 153 -34.37 11.92 23.45
N ALA A 154 -33.13 11.56 23.12
CA ALA A 154 -31.97 12.44 23.26
C ALA A 154 -32.03 13.61 22.26
N ASN A 155 -32.65 13.39 21.09
CA ASN A 155 -32.75 14.39 20.02
C ASN A 155 -34.20 14.49 19.52
N PRO A 156 -35.07 15.26 20.21
CA PRO A 156 -36.50 15.35 19.89
C PRO A 156 -36.82 15.86 18.47
N GLY A 157 -35.88 16.58 17.84
CA GLY A 157 -36.00 17.05 16.46
C GLY A 157 -35.81 15.96 15.39
N MET A 158 -35.29 14.78 15.77
CA MET A 158 -35.08 13.67 14.83
C MET A 158 -36.31 12.77 14.72
N SER A 159 -36.88 12.68 13.52
CA SER A 159 -37.91 11.67 13.25
C SER A 159 -37.30 10.26 13.11
N LYS A 160 -38.02 9.22 13.55
CA LYS A 160 -37.58 7.82 13.36
C LYS A 160 -37.26 7.50 11.89
N LYS A 161 -38.03 8.07 10.97
CA LYS A 161 -37.82 7.93 9.53
C LYS A 161 -36.48 8.53 9.10
N PHE A 162 -36.19 9.76 9.52
CA PHE A 162 -34.91 10.42 9.23
C PHE A 162 -33.73 9.59 9.76
N VAL A 163 -33.80 9.10 11.01
CA VAL A 163 -32.73 8.26 11.59
C VAL A 163 -32.49 7.02 10.73
N HIS A 164 -33.55 6.33 10.30
CA HIS A 164 -33.43 5.16 9.42
C HIS A 164 -32.79 5.52 8.06
N ASP A 165 -33.28 6.57 7.41
CA ASP A 165 -32.82 6.99 6.08
C ASP A 165 -31.35 7.46 6.15
N TYR A 166 -30.97 8.19 7.20
CA TYR A 166 -29.60 8.66 7.43
C TYR A 166 -28.64 7.50 7.77
N CYS A 167 -29.04 6.59 8.66
CA CYS A 167 -28.22 5.41 8.99
C CYS A 167 -27.99 4.52 7.76
N PHE A 168 -29.01 4.36 6.92
CA PHE A 168 -28.86 3.66 5.65
C PHE A 168 -27.93 4.41 4.67
N TRP A 169 -28.03 5.74 4.61
CA TRP A 169 -27.16 6.57 3.77
C TRP A 169 -25.70 6.46 4.20
N ARG A 170 -25.38 6.69 5.48
CA ARG A 170 -23.99 6.61 5.98
C ARG A 170 -23.41 5.21 5.82
N TYR A 171 -24.22 4.17 6.03
CA TYR A 171 -23.81 2.77 5.84
C TYR A 171 -23.43 2.47 4.38
N ASN A 172 -24.14 3.01 3.41
CA ASN A 172 -23.77 2.85 2.00
C ASN A 172 -22.60 3.74 1.60
N LEU A 173 -22.46 4.91 2.23
CA LEU A 173 -21.36 5.85 2.01
C LEU A 173 -20.01 5.23 2.40
N VAL A 174 -19.89 4.67 3.62
CA VAL A 174 -18.61 4.10 4.13
C VAL A 174 -18.14 2.84 3.38
N LYS A 175 -19.00 2.27 2.53
CA LYS A 175 -18.64 1.16 1.63
C LYS A 175 -18.07 1.63 0.29
N LEU A 176 -18.11 2.94 0.01
CA LEU A 176 -17.38 3.53 -1.10
C LEU A 176 -15.90 3.66 -0.72
N HIS A 177 -15.05 3.81 -1.73
CA HIS A 177 -13.64 4.08 -1.50
C HIS A 177 -13.46 5.42 -0.76
N PRO A 178 -12.50 5.58 0.16
CA PRO A 178 -12.37 6.82 0.95
C PRO A 178 -12.23 8.09 0.11
N THR A 179 -11.51 8.03 -1.01
CA THR A 179 -11.42 9.15 -1.97
C THR A 179 -12.75 9.53 -2.64
N GLU A 180 -13.75 8.66 -2.63
CA GLU A 180 -15.09 8.91 -3.20
C GLU A 180 -16.04 9.55 -2.19
N PHE A 181 -15.89 9.23 -0.89
CA PHE A 181 -16.73 9.79 0.15
C PHE A 181 -16.15 11.03 0.84
N GLU A 182 -14.88 11.37 0.60
CA GLU A 182 -14.16 12.47 1.27
C GLU A 182 -14.91 13.82 1.19
N LYS A 183 -15.59 14.10 0.08
CA LYS A 183 -16.39 15.31 -0.09
C LYS A 183 -17.64 15.39 0.81
N TYR A 184 -17.98 14.31 1.52
CA TYR A 184 -19.14 14.24 2.41
C TYR A 184 -18.76 14.11 3.89
N LEU A 185 -17.48 14.30 4.25
CA LEU A 185 -17.04 14.20 5.65
C LEU A 185 -17.79 15.15 6.59
N ASP A 186 -18.32 16.28 6.08
CA ASP A 186 -19.15 17.21 6.86
C ASP A 186 -20.53 16.63 7.25
N TYR A 187 -20.97 15.56 6.59
CA TYR A 187 -22.30 14.95 6.76
C TYR A 187 -22.24 13.59 7.47
N VAL A 188 -21.08 13.14 7.93
CA VAL A 188 -20.91 11.87 8.62
C VAL A 188 -19.88 12.01 9.73
N ASP A 189 -20.15 11.42 10.90
CA ASP A 189 -19.18 11.41 11.98
C ASP A 189 -17.98 10.52 11.61
N PHE A 190 -16.76 11.04 11.77
CA PHE A 190 -15.54 10.30 11.45
C PHE A 190 -15.39 9.06 12.34
N ALA A 191 -15.97 9.07 13.55
CA ALA A 191 -16.03 7.88 14.41
C ALA A 191 -16.77 6.70 13.72
N TYR A 192 -17.85 6.98 12.97
CA TYR A 192 -18.54 5.97 12.18
C TYR A 192 -17.67 5.43 11.04
N ILE A 193 -16.87 6.30 10.41
CA ILE A 193 -15.91 5.90 9.37
C ILE A 193 -14.85 4.97 9.99
N CYS A 194 -14.24 5.37 11.10
CA CYS A 194 -13.28 4.55 11.85
C CYS A 194 -13.86 3.18 12.24
N TYR A 195 -15.15 3.13 12.61
CA TYR A 195 -15.82 1.90 13.00
C TYR A 195 -16.15 0.97 11.83
N ALA A 196 -16.66 1.52 10.71
CA ALA A 196 -17.35 0.74 9.70
C ALA A 196 -16.65 0.67 8.32
N CYS A 197 -15.71 1.56 8.03
CA CYS A 197 -15.00 1.56 6.74
C CYS A 197 -13.81 0.60 6.80
N ASP A 198 -13.91 -0.53 6.12
CA ASP A 198 -12.88 -1.57 6.04
C ASP A 198 -11.75 -1.21 5.06
N GLN A 199 -11.80 -0.05 4.41
CA GLN A 199 -10.85 0.37 3.35
C GLN A 199 -9.89 1.48 3.78
N LEU A 200 -9.89 1.84 5.07
CA LEU A 200 -8.99 2.85 5.58
C LEU A 200 -7.55 2.29 5.54
N THR A 201 -6.67 3.03 4.86
CA THR A 201 -5.23 2.80 4.90
C THR A 201 -4.60 3.57 6.06
N GLU A 202 -3.44 3.12 6.51
CA GLU A 202 -2.68 3.82 7.54
C GLU A 202 -2.35 5.26 7.11
N GLU A 203 -1.95 5.46 5.85
CA GLU A 203 -1.69 6.81 5.31
C GLU A 203 -2.92 7.73 5.43
N TYR A 204 -4.11 7.22 5.07
CA TYR A 204 -5.35 7.99 5.16
C TYR A 204 -5.69 8.37 6.62
N LEU A 205 -5.48 7.45 7.56
CA LEU A 205 -5.65 7.70 8.99
C LEU A 205 -4.65 8.73 9.51
N ILE A 206 -3.38 8.68 9.08
CA ILE A 206 -2.35 9.64 9.48
C ILE A 206 -2.70 11.03 8.96
N GLU A 207 -3.20 11.16 7.73
CA GLU A 207 -3.58 12.47 7.17
C GLU A 207 -4.73 13.12 7.91
N HIS A 208 -5.68 12.31 8.35
CA HIS A 208 -6.86 12.75 9.09
C HIS A 208 -6.71 12.52 10.60
N LEU A 209 -5.49 12.48 11.13
CA LEU A 209 -5.20 12.06 12.51
C LEU A 209 -5.98 12.87 13.56
N ASN A 210 -6.27 14.14 13.27
CA ASN A 210 -7.07 15.03 14.12
C ASN A 210 -8.56 14.67 14.19
N LEU A 211 -9.05 13.87 13.25
CA LEU A 211 -10.43 13.37 13.19
C LEU A 211 -10.55 11.92 13.64
N VAL A 212 -9.45 11.16 13.67
CA VAL A 212 -9.42 9.74 14.02
C VAL A 212 -9.93 9.53 15.45
N ASP A 213 -11.00 8.74 15.58
CA ASP A 213 -11.50 8.28 16.86
C ASP A 213 -10.97 6.87 17.17
N VAL A 214 -9.92 6.79 17.98
CA VAL A 214 -9.30 5.52 18.40
C VAL A 214 -10.27 4.63 19.17
N ALA A 215 -11.28 5.22 19.83
CA ALA A 215 -12.28 4.48 20.59
C ALA A 215 -13.18 3.63 19.68
N SER A 216 -13.51 4.16 18.50
CA SER A 216 -14.25 3.45 17.47
C SER A 216 -13.33 2.56 16.61
N LEU A 217 -12.12 3.04 16.29
CA LEU A 217 -11.17 2.33 15.41
C LEU A 217 -10.74 0.96 15.95
N GLN A 218 -10.62 0.80 17.27
CA GLN A 218 -10.26 -0.47 17.92
C GLN A 218 -11.26 -1.63 17.70
N TYR A 219 -12.40 -1.37 17.06
CA TYR A 219 -13.39 -2.39 16.69
C TYR A 219 -13.39 -2.72 15.18
N ASN A 220 -12.57 -2.04 14.38
CA ASN A 220 -12.48 -2.26 12.94
C ASN A 220 -11.33 -3.24 12.62
N TYR A 221 -11.57 -4.53 12.89
CA TYR A 221 -10.57 -5.58 12.75
C TYR A 221 -9.93 -5.67 11.35
N PRO A 222 -10.65 -5.49 10.23
CA PRO A 222 -10.02 -5.46 8.90
C PRO A 222 -8.98 -4.36 8.74
N VAL A 223 -9.18 -3.19 9.36
CA VAL A 223 -8.19 -2.11 9.35
C VAL A 223 -7.05 -2.46 10.29
N LEU A 224 -7.35 -2.88 11.54
CA LEU A 224 -6.33 -3.23 12.53
C LEU A 224 -5.37 -4.33 12.06
N SER A 225 -5.84 -5.28 11.24
CA SER A 225 -5.00 -6.35 10.69
C SER A 225 -3.93 -5.87 9.70
N ARG A 226 -4.01 -4.63 9.22
CA ARG A 226 -3.08 -4.06 8.22
C ARG A 226 -2.27 -2.88 8.75
N LEU A 227 -2.51 -2.44 9.98
CA LEU A 227 -1.77 -1.35 10.58
C LEU A 227 -0.40 -1.83 11.04
N SER A 228 0.60 -0.97 10.83
CA SER A 228 1.94 -1.15 11.36
C SER A 228 1.91 -1.24 12.88
N ALA A 229 2.91 -1.91 13.45
CA ALA A 229 3.09 -1.94 14.90
C ALA A 229 3.23 -0.53 15.50
N SER A 230 3.76 0.44 14.75
CA SER A 230 3.84 1.85 15.15
C SER A 230 2.44 2.45 15.37
N PHE A 231 1.52 2.26 14.42
CA PHE A 231 0.18 2.80 14.54
C PHE A 231 -0.68 2.05 15.58
N LYS A 232 -0.52 0.72 15.68
CA LYS A 232 -1.16 -0.08 16.75
C LYS A 232 -0.73 0.41 18.15
N ASN A 233 0.57 0.68 18.33
CA ASN A 233 1.11 1.30 19.55
C ASN A 233 0.47 2.67 19.85
N TYR A 234 0.27 3.49 18.82
CA TYR A 234 -0.40 4.78 18.95
C TYR A 234 -1.85 4.63 19.42
N ILE A 235 -2.62 3.69 18.84
CA ILE A 235 -4.00 3.41 19.26
C ILE A 235 -4.06 3.07 20.76
N VAL A 236 -3.22 2.12 21.21
CA VAL A 236 -3.18 1.68 22.62
C VAL A 236 -2.77 2.84 23.54
N SER A 237 -1.76 3.62 23.13
CA SER A 237 -1.27 4.76 23.90
C SER A 237 -2.33 5.85 24.05
N GLU A 238 -3.09 6.12 22.98
CA GLU A 238 -4.18 7.10 23.00
C GLU A 238 -5.37 6.65 23.82
N LEU A 239 -5.77 5.37 23.73
CA LEU A 239 -6.82 4.81 24.59
C LEU A 239 -6.45 4.95 26.08
N ARG A 240 -5.19 4.63 26.43
CA ARG A 240 -4.68 4.81 27.80
C ARG A 240 -4.64 6.29 28.21
N ARG A 241 -4.17 7.19 27.33
CA ARG A 241 -4.11 8.63 27.60
C ARG A 241 -5.49 9.23 27.86
N GLN A 242 -6.50 8.75 27.13
CA GLN A 242 -7.88 9.20 27.26
C GLN A 242 -8.67 8.45 28.36
N ASN A 243 -8.03 7.49 29.04
CA ASN A 243 -8.64 6.62 30.05
C ASN A 243 -9.90 5.90 29.52
N LEU A 244 -9.82 5.42 28.27
CA LEU A 244 -10.86 4.67 27.60
C LEU A 244 -10.62 3.17 27.76
N LYS A 245 -11.72 2.40 27.67
CA LYS A 245 -11.65 0.94 27.73
C LYS A 245 -10.95 0.41 26.47
N ILE A 246 -9.95 -0.44 26.67
CA ILE A 246 -9.30 -1.20 25.61
C ILE A 246 -10.19 -2.40 25.26
N ASN A 247 -10.29 -2.73 23.98
CA ASN A 247 -11.09 -3.84 23.50
C ASN A 247 -10.67 -5.16 24.19
N ASP A 248 -11.67 -5.87 24.73
CA ASP A 248 -11.50 -7.14 25.44
C ASP A 248 -10.80 -8.21 24.59
N HIS A 249 -10.86 -8.12 23.25
CA HIS A 249 -10.19 -9.05 22.34
C HIS A 249 -8.67 -9.08 22.50
N PHE A 250 -8.02 -7.93 22.74
CA PHE A 250 -6.56 -7.84 22.80
C PHE A 250 -6.03 -7.18 24.09
N GLU A 251 -6.91 -6.81 25.03
CA GLU A 251 -6.53 -6.15 26.29
C GLU A 251 -5.48 -6.93 27.09
N GLN A 252 -5.54 -8.26 27.07
CA GLN A 252 -4.63 -9.13 27.83
C GLN A 252 -3.32 -9.45 27.09
N GLU A 253 -3.25 -9.16 25.79
CA GLU A 253 -2.14 -9.55 24.91
C GLU A 253 -1.74 -8.41 23.96
N ILE A 254 -1.68 -7.20 24.52
CA ILE A 254 -1.36 -5.96 23.81
C ILE A 254 -0.07 -6.08 22.99
N ASP A 255 0.99 -6.67 23.57
CA ASP A 255 2.29 -6.82 22.90
C ASP A 255 2.17 -7.74 21.67
N LEU A 256 1.41 -8.83 21.78
CA LEU A 256 1.14 -9.73 20.66
C LEU A 256 0.32 -9.03 19.58
N PHE A 257 -0.73 -8.29 19.95
CA PHE A 257 -1.53 -7.51 19.00
C PHE A 257 -0.67 -6.52 18.20
N ILE A 258 0.30 -5.88 18.84
CA ILE A 258 1.20 -4.90 18.23
C ILE A 258 2.22 -5.58 17.30
N GLU A 259 2.88 -6.64 17.78
CA GLU A 259 4.03 -7.25 17.09
C GLU A 259 3.65 -8.29 16.04
N ASP A 260 2.52 -8.99 16.21
CA ASP A 260 2.06 -10.03 15.29
C ASP A 260 1.21 -9.43 14.16
N GLU A 261 1.71 -9.52 12.93
CA GLU A 261 1.01 -9.12 11.71
C GLU A 261 -0.19 -10.01 11.40
N THR A 262 -0.17 -11.26 11.88
CA THR A 262 -1.22 -12.25 11.64
C THR A 262 -2.34 -12.22 12.67
N TYR A 263 -2.21 -11.41 13.74
CA TYR A 263 -3.12 -11.38 14.87
C TYR A 263 -4.62 -11.26 14.49
N PHE A 264 -4.92 -10.47 13.46
CA PHE A 264 -6.27 -10.33 12.90
C PHE A 264 -6.35 -10.71 11.42
N SER A 265 -5.43 -11.54 10.90
CA SER A 265 -5.41 -11.90 9.48
C SER A 265 -6.68 -12.62 9.03
N GLU A 266 -7.40 -13.29 9.94
CA GLU A 266 -8.70 -13.89 9.64
C GLU A 266 -9.79 -12.87 9.26
N TYR A 267 -9.65 -11.62 9.75
CA TYR A 267 -10.52 -10.49 9.40
C TYR A 267 -9.96 -9.68 8.23
N SER A 268 -8.78 -10.05 7.72
CA SER A 268 -8.21 -9.36 6.57
C SER A 268 -9.17 -9.50 5.40
N THR A 269 -9.74 -8.37 4.99
CA THR A 269 -10.52 -8.31 3.76
C THR A 269 -9.53 -8.30 2.60
N ILE A 270 -8.96 -9.47 2.29
CA ILE A 270 -8.46 -9.66 0.93
C ILE A 270 -9.72 -9.77 0.08
N HIS A 271 -10.09 -8.68 -0.60
CA HIS A 271 -11.11 -8.72 -1.66
C HIS A 271 -10.54 -9.52 -2.85
N LEU A 272 -10.25 -10.80 -2.63
CA LEU A 272 -10.23 -11.79 -3.68
C LEU A 272 -11.65 -11.84 -4.21
N LEU A 273 -11.76 -11.86 -5.54
CA LEU A 273 -13.02 -12.11 -6.20
C LEU A 273 -13.51 -13.46 -5.70
N ASP A 274 -14.52 -13.47 -4.82
CA ASP A 274 -15.21 -14.71 -4.50
C ASP A 274 -15.77 -15.25 -5.81
N GLU A 275 -15.18 -16.35 -6.30
CA GLU A 275 -15.62 -17.06 -7.50
C GLU A 275 -17.07 -17.58 -7.36
N TYR A 276 -17.64 -17.50 -6.15
CA TYR A 276 -18.91 -18.10 -5.76
C TYR A 276 -20.16 -17.19 -5.87
N GLU A 277 -20.04 -15.93 -6.30
CA GLU A 277 -21.22 -15.10 -6.67
C GLU A 277 -21.42 -14.98 -8.20
N LEU A 278 -20.94 -15.96 -8.99
CA LEU A 278 -21.06 -16.01 -10.45
C LEU A 278 -22.22 -16.88 -10.96
N GLU A 279 -23.38 -16.86 -10.29
CA GLU A 279 -24.59 -17.56 -10.80
C GLU A 279 -25.76 -16.66 -11.23
N GLU A 280 -25.60 -15.32 -11.24
CA GLU A 280 -26.59 -14.44 -11.87
C GLU A 280 -26.06 -13.87 -13.19
N GLU A 281 -26.33 -14.63 -14.26
CA GLU A 281 -26.21 -14.28 -15.68
C GLU A 281 -24.80 -13.83 -16.16
N GLU A 282 -24.40 -14.28 -17.35
CA GLU A 282 -23.21 -13.80 -18.07
C GLU A 282 -23.36 -12.32 -18.50
N GLU A 283 -23.69 -11.41 -17.58
CA GLU A 283 -23.51 -9.98 -17.78
C GLU A 283 -22.00 -9.71 -17.73
N ARG A 284 -21.44 -9.62 -18.93
CA ARG A 284 -20.14 -9.02 -19.27
C ARG A 284 -19.62 -8.18 -18.11
N LEU A 285 -18.52 -8.60 -17.50
CA LEU A 285 -17.67 -7.75 -16.67
C LEU A 285 -17.53 -6.38 -17.37
N GLU A 286 -18.30 -5.38 -16.93
CA GLU A 286 -18.15 -4.01 -17.38
C GLU A 286 -16.83 -3.50 -16.80
N TYR A 287 -15.74 -3.77 -17.52
CA TYR A 287 -14.54 -2.95 -17.41
C TYR A 287 -14.96 -1.54 -17.83
N HIS A 288 -15.19 -0.65 -16.86
CA HIS A 288 -15.40 0.75 -17.20
C HIS A 288 -14.08 1.33 -17.72
N PHE A 289 -14.02 1.42 -19.04
CA PHE A 289 -13.02 2.14 -19.79
C PHE A 289 -13.02 3.61 -19.36
N PHE A 290 -11.94 4.04 -18.70
CA PHE A 290 -11.65 5.48 -18.60
C PHE A 290 -11.24 5.96 -20.00
N GLU A 291 -12.22 6.44 -20.77
CA GLU A 291 -11.94 7.15 -22.01
C GLU A 291 -11.49 8.58 -21.66
N PHE A 292 -10.18 8.83 -21.69
CA PHE A 292 -9.75 10.19 -22.02
C PHE A 292 -10.08 10.49 -23.49
N GLU A 293 -10.30 11.76 -23.79
CA GLU A 293 -10.73 12.31 -25.08
C GLU A 293 -9.79 11.81 -26.21
N ARG A 294 -10.16 10.68 -26.83
CA ARG A 294 -9.35 10.07 -27.88
C ARG A 294 -9.56 10.88 -29.15
N GLY A 295 -8.47 11.36 -29.74
CA GLY A 295 -8.48 12.14 -31.00
C GLY A 295 -9.27 11.46 -32.13
N GLN A 296 -9.49 12.23 -33.20
CA GLN A 296 -10.53 12.03 -34.24
C GLN A 296 -10.53 10.71 -35.04
N TYR A 297 -9.63 9.76 -34.79
CA TYR A 297 -9.53 8.51 -35.56
C TYR A 297 -9.52 7.29 -34.63
N LYS A 298 -10.70 6.74 -34.32
CA LYS A 298 -10.88 5.50 -33.54
C LYS A 298 -11.41 4.36 -34.40
N TRP A 299 -10.89 3.15 -34.14
CA TRP A 299 -11.38 1.87 -34.65
C TRP A 299 -12.24 1.17 -33.56
N PRO A 300 -13.43 0.63 -33.88
CA PRO A 300 -14.21 -0.17 -32.92
C PRO A 300 -13.49 -1.48 -32.57
N GLY A 301 -13.41 -1.84 -31.28
CA GLY A 301 -12.81 -3.12 -30.83
C GLY A 301 -11.44 -3.05 -30.14
N SER A 302 -10.90 -1.86 -29.87
CA SER A 302 -9.68 -1.68 -29.05
C SER A 302 -9.86 -2.01 -27.54
N GLU A 303 -11.10 -2.31 -27.15
CA GLU A 303 -11.58 -2.61 -25.80
C GLU A 303 -11.08 -3.95 -25.24
N HIS A 304 -10.60 -4.86 -26.09
CA HIS A 304 -10.27 -6.24 -25.69
C HIS A 304 -8.78 -6.54 -25.54
N MET A 305 -7.89 -5.55 -25.68
CA MET A 305 -6.53 -5.85 -26.09
C MET A 305 -5.51 -6.26 -25.02
N VAL A 306 -5.84 -6.27 -23.72
CA VAL A 306 -4.92 -6.76 -22.68
C VAL A 306 -5.67 -7.29 -21.46
N LYS A 307 -5.91 -8.60 -21.36
CA LYS A 307 -6.30 -9.25 -20.09
C LYS A 307 -5.01 -9.60 -19.33
N GLY A 308 -4.92 -9.21 -18.06
CA GLY A 308 -3.88 -9.72 -17.14
C GLY A 308 -2.51 -9.01 -17.15
N ILE A 309 -2.39 -7.81 -17.73
CA ILE A 309 -1.15 -7.00 -17.60
C ILE A 309 -1.52 -5.70 -16.88
N PRO A 310 -0.94 -5.42 -15.68
CA PRO A 310 -1.09 -4.15 -15.01
C PRO A 310 -0.59 -3.04 -15.93
N SER A 311 -1.47 -2.12 -16.28
CA SER A 311 -1.12 -0.91 -17.00
C SER A 311 -0.23 0.04 -16.19
N LEU A 312 0.44 0.97 -16.87
CA LEU A 312 1.11 2.11 -16.22
C LEU A 312 0.14 2.98 -15.39
N ALA A 313 -1.14 3.05 -15.75
CA ALA A 313 -2.14 3.73 -14.92
C ALA A 313 -2.55 2.95 -13.67
N SER A 314 -2.48 1.61 -13.68
CA SER A 314 -2.55 0.81 -12.44
C SER A 314 -1.25 0.88 -11.61
N GLN A 315 -0.21 1.58 -12.09
CA GLN A 315 0.96 1.99 -11.29
C GLN A 315 0.73 3.32 -10.57
N ILE A 316 -0.32 4.06 -10.96
CA ILE A 316 -0.73 5.29 -10.28
C ILE A 316 -1.55 4.95 -9.04
N TYR A 317 -2.03 3.72 -8.87
CA TYR A 317 -2.84 3.33 -7.71
C TYR A 317 -2.18 2.20 -6.93
N ASP A 318 -2.36 2.16 -5.62
CA ASP A 318 -1.97 1.04 -4.77
C ASP A 318 -2.98 -0.12 -4.87
N ASP A 319 -2.72 -1.20 -4.14
CA ASP A 319 -3.56 -2.41 -4.14
C ASP A 319 -4.97 -2.17 -3.56
N MET A 320 -5.15 -1.08 -2.82
CA MET A 320 -6.42 -0.66 -2.22
C MET A 320 -7.19 0.33 -3.11
N GLY A 321 -6.56 0.86 -4.16
CA GLY A 321 -7.16 1.80 -5.10
C GLY A 321 -6.89 3.28 -4.79
N TYR A 322 -5.96 3.59 -3.88
CA TYR A 322 -5.49 4.95 -3.61
C TYR A 322 -4.48 5.39 -4.64
N LYS A 323 -4.59 6.64 -5.08
CA LYS A 323 -3.66 7.23 -6.04
C LYS A 323 -2.30 7.46 -5.36
N LYS A 324 -1.25 6.75 -5.79
CA LYS A 324 0.15 7.05 -5.51
C LYS A 324 0.43 8.52 -5.84
N ARG A 325 1.06 9.20 -4.89
CA ARG A 325 1.33 10.63 -4.97
C ARG A 325 2.53 10.93 -5.86
N ILE A 326 2.44 12.02 -6.61
CA ILE A 326 3.64 12.60 -7.23
C ILE A 326 4.49 13.30 -6.16
N ASN A 327 5.79 13.45 -6.44
CA ASN A 327 6.71 14.21 -5.58
C ASN A 327 6.15 15.56 -5.12
N LYS A 328 5.50 16.30 -6.02
CA LYS A 328 4.92 17.62 -5.69
C LYS A 328 3.73 17.53 -4.73
N GLU A 329 2.86 16.53 -4.89
CA GLU A 329 1.71 16.32 -3.99
C GLU A 329 2.22 15.91 -2.61
N MET A 330 3.14 14.94 -2.56
CA MET A 330 3.73 14.47 -1.31
C MET A 330 4.51 15.57 -0.58
N ASP A 331 5.27 16.41 -1.29
CA ASP A 331 5.99 17.53 -0.67
C ASP A 331 5.03 18.54 -0.02
N ILE A 332 3.87 18.81 -0.62
CA ILE A 332 2.88 19.72 -0.04
C ILE A 332 2.33 19.13 1.25
N ILE A 333 1.94 17.85 1.21
CA ILE A 333 1.30 17.16 2.33
C ILE A 333 2.30 16.95 3.48
N PHE A 334 3.50 16.46 3.18
CA PHE A 334 4.52 16.19 4.18
C PHE A 334 4.96 17.47 4.92
N ASN A 335 4.98 18.62 4.24
CA ASN A 335 5.28 19.90 4.90
C ASN A 335 4.15 20.40 5.81
N GLN A 336 2.94 19.86 5.71
CA GLN A 336 1.80 20.18 6.56
C GLN A 336 1.68 19.23 7.76
N TYR A 337 2.38 18.10 7.75
CA TYR A 337 2.34 17.13 8.84
C TYR A 337 2.86 17.72 10.15
N SER A 338 2.12 17.42 11.21
CA SER A 338 2.58 17.58 12.59
C SER A 338 3.71 16.61 12.92
N GLU A 339 4.43 16.86 14.03
CA GLU A 339 5.49 15.96 14.50
C GLU A 339 4.99 14.53 14.71
N LEU A 340 3.79 14.37 15.27
CA LEU A 340 3.17 13.06 15.47
C LEU A 340 2.84 12.35 14.15
N GLN A 341 2.32 13.09 13.16
CA GLN A 341 2.08 12.52 11.83
C GLN A 341 3.39 12.12 11.14
N ILE A 342 4.46 12.91 11.30
CA ILE A 342 5.80 12.57 10.79
C ILE A 342 6.32 11.31 11.48
N GLN A 343 6.14 11.16 12.79
CA GLN A 343 6.52 9.94 13.50
C GLN A 343 5.77 8.73 12.93
N LEU A 344 4.44 8.78 12.84
CA LEU A 344 3.64 7.66 12.35
C LEU A 344 3.97 7.31 10.90
N ILE A 345 4.01 8.30 10.00
CA ILE A 345 4.26 8.02 8.57
C ILE A 345 5.66 7.44 8.35
N SER A 346 6.66 7.81 9.17
CA SER A 346 8.02 7.28 9.06
C SER A 346 8.09 5.75 9.17
N ALA A 347 7.13 5.13 9.86
CA ALA A 347 7.06 3.67 10.00
C ALA A 347 6.62 2.97 8.71
N VAL A 348 5.95 3.66 7.78
CA VAL A 348 5.33 3.03 6.60
C VAL A 348 5.78 3.63 5.26
N LEU A 349 6.64 4.66 5.27
CA LEU A 349 7.14 5.26 4.04
C LEU A 349 7.98 4.26 3.22
N GLU A 350 7.66 4.15 1.93
CA GLU A 350 8.49 3.44 0.95
C GLU A 350 9.92 4.05 0.85
N PRO A 351 10.94 3.27 0.43
CA PRO A 351 12.35 3.71 0.45
C PRO A 351 12.64 5.00 -0.32
N HIS A 352 11.91 5.26 -1.40
CA HIS A 352 12.09 6.47 -2.19
C HIS A 352 11.68 7.73 -1.40
N TRP A 353 10.62 7.65 -0.58
CA TRP A 353 10.20 8.73 0.30
C TRP A 353 11.13 8.88 1.50
N LEU A 354 11.57 7.76 2.09
CA LEU A 354 12.59 7.79 3.16
C LEU A 354 13.86 8.52 2.70
N HIS A 355 14.37 8.21 1.50
CA HIS A 355 15.52 8.92 0.94
C HIS A 355 15.24 10.41 0.73
N ARG A 356 14.08 10.75 0.16
CA ARG A 356 13.69 12.15 -0.14
C ARG A 356 13.58 12.99 1.12
N TYR A 357 12.99 12.44 2.18
CA TYR A 357 12.69 13.14 3.44
C TYR A 357 13.65 12.79 4.57
N ARG A 358 14.79 12.16 4.29
CA ARG A 358 15.81 11.72 5.27
C ARG A 358 16.21 12.74 6.34
N GLU A 359 16.15 14.04 6.05
CA GLU A 359 16.50 15.09 7.03
C GLU A 359 15.33 15.52 7.93
N LYS A 360 14.12 15.00 7.68
CA LYS A 360 12.88 15.42 8.34
C LYS A 360 12.12 14.28 9.00
N ILE A 361 12.34 13.04 8.56
CA ILE A 361 11.71 11.84 9.12
C ILE A 361 12.33 11.47 10.47
N ASN A 362 11.61 10.66 11.25
CA ASN A 362 12.12 10.16 12.52
C ASN A 362 12.84 8.82 12.29
N TRP A 363 14.18 8.85 12.25
CA TRP A 363 15.00 7.66 12.01
C TRP A 363 14.90 6.60 13.09
N GLN A 364 14.65 6.97 14.35
CA GLN A 364 14.33 6.01 15.40
C GLN A 364 13.11 5.16 15.01
N ILE A 365 12.02 5.81 14.57
CA ILE A 365 10.80 5.12 14.15
C ILE A 365 11.01 4.33 12.85
N VAL A 366 11.71 4.90 11.86
CA VAL A 366 12.07 4.19 10.62
C VAL A 366 12.81 2.90 10.97
N CYS A 367 13.90 3.01 11.74
CA CYS A 367 14.72 1.87 12.10
C CYS A 367 13.95 0.85 12.90
N GLN A 368 13.06 1.26 13.82
CA GLN A 368 12.34 0.34 14.69
C GLN A 368 11.19 -0.40 13.98
N TYR A 369 10.45 0.25 13.07
CA TYR A 369 9.16 -0.28 12.60
C TYR A 369 9.03 -0.46 11.09
N ASN A 370 9.90 0.15 10.28
CA ASN A 370 9.68 0.17 8.84
C ASN A 370 10.06 -1.16 8.18
N GLU A 371 9.07 -1.82 7.57
CA GLU A 371 9.19 -3.11 6.88
C GLU A 371 9.92 -3.02 5.54
N HIS A 372 9.97 -1.84 4.91
CA HIS A 372 10.56 -1.66 3.59
C HIS A 372 12.08 -1.47 3.62
N LEU A 373 12.71 -1.57 4.79
CA LEU A 373 14.15 -1.41 4.94
C LEU A 373 14.89 -2.62 4.35
N THR A 374 15.65 -2.36 3.29
CA THR A 374 16.54 -3.36 2.67
C THR A 374 17.99 -3.09 3.07
N GLU A 375 18.84 -4.12 3.02
CA GLU A 375 20.28 -3.96 3.29
C GLU A 375 20.94 -2.89 2.43
N ASP A 376 20.62 -2.84 1.13
CA ASP A 376 21.17 -1.84 0.21
C ASP A 376 20.79 -0.42 0.64
N PHE A 377 19.54 -0.24 1.08
CA PHE A 377 19.08 1.04 1.60
C PHE A 377 19.82 1.41 2.90
N LEU A 378 19.97 0.45 3.82
CA LEU A 378 20.69 0.63 5.07
C LEU A 378 22.18 0.97 4.82
N TYR A 379 22.85 0.29 3.90
CA TYR A 379 24.22 0.62 3.52
C TYR A 379 24.34 2.04 2.97
N ALA A 380 23.43 2.42 2.07
CA ALA A 380 23.42 3.75 1.46
C ALA A 380 23.15 4.88 2.47
N HIS A 381 22.40 4.59 3.54
CA HIS A 381 21.98 5.58 4.54
C HIS A 381 22.59 5.34 5.93
N SER A 382 23.72 4.62 6.00
CA SER A 382 24.35 4.21 7.26
C SER A 382 24.60 5.32 8.28
N GLN A 383 24.75 6.58 7.84
CA GLN A 383 24.92 7.74 8.73
C GLN A 383 23.66 8.11 9.53
N TYR A 384 22.47 7.68 9.10
CA TYR A 384 21.20 7.96 9.76
C TYR A 384 20.67 6.77 10.57
N ILE A 385 21.29 5.59 10.46
CA ILE A 385 20.80 4.39 11.13
C ILE A 385 20.96 4.52 12.64
N GLU A 386 19.85 4.38 13.35
CA GLU A 386 19.83 4.21 14.79
C GLU A 386 19.83 2.71 15.14
N PHE A 387 21.03 2.14 15.35
CA PHE A 387 21.20 0.70 15.56
C PHE A 387 20.50 0.16 16.81
N GLU A 388 20.30 0.99 17.85
CA GLU A 388 19.52 0.59 19.02
C GLU A 388 18.04 0.36 18.66
N ALA A 389 17.46 1.26 17.86
CA ALA A 389 16.09 1.12 17.37
C ALA A 389 15.97 -0.03 16.34
N LEU A 390 16.92 -0.12 15.40
CA LEU A 390 16.98 -1.21 14.42
C LEU A 390 17.06 -2.59 15.08
N GLY A 391 17.69 -2.68 16.26
CA GLY A 391 17.77 -3.90 17.05
C GLY A 391 16.41 -4.55 17.34
N ASN A 392 15.35 -3.73 17.40
CA ASN A 392 13.99 -4.15 17.73
C ASN A 392 13.10 -4.33 16.49
N ASN A 393 13.62 -4.12 15.29
CA ASN A 393 12.84 -4.25 14.07
C ASN A 393 12.69 -5.72 13.70
N LEU A 394 11.46 -6.21 13.77
CA LEU A 394 11.12 -7.59 13.45
C LEU A 394 10.78 -7.77 11.97
N TRP A 395 10.64 -6.70 11.20
CA TRP A 395 10.14 -6.73 9.82
C TRP A 395 11.25 -6.69 8.76
N CYS A 396 12.44 -6.26 9.14
CA CYS A 396 13.58 -6.15 8.25
C CYS A 396 14.31 -7.50 8.10
N GLU A 397 14.51 -7.95 6.86
CA GLU A 397 15.34 -9.13 6.55
C GLU A 397 16.81 -8.73 6.39
N LEU A 398 17.68 -9.32 7.22
CA LEU A 398 19.12 -9.07 7.21
C LEU A 398 19.90 -10.37 6.97
N SER A 399 20.98 -10.25 6.19
CA SER A 399 21.97 -11.30 6.00
C SER A 399 22.96 -11.36 7.15
N ASP A 400 23.53 -12.54 7.39
CA ASP A 400 24.68 -12.75 8.28
C ASP A 400 25.82 -11.78 7.98
N GLY A 401 26.05 -11.43 6.72
CA GLY A 401 27.12 -10.51 6.32
C GLY A 401 26.92 -9.11 6.87
N PHE A 402 25.68 -8.60 6.81
CA PHE A 402 25.33 -7.31 7.39
C PHE A 402 25.44 -7.34 8.91
N ILE A 403 24.87 -8.37 9.55
CA ILE A 403 24.91 -8.52 11.01
C ILE A 403 26.36 -8.60 11.50
N LYS A 404 27.21 -9.45 10.89
CA LYS A 404 28.64 -9.56 11.23
C LYS A 404 29.38 -8.22 11.09
N LYS A 405 29.08 -7.45 10.04
CA LYS A 405 29.72 -6.15 9.79
C LYS A 405 29.35 -5.10 10.82
N TYR A 406 28.09 -5.04 11.23
CA TYR A 406 27.58 -4.00 12.12
C TYR A 406 27.36 -4.44 13.57
N LEU A 407 27.62 -5.71 13.91
CA LEU A 407 27.31 -6.31 15.21
C LEU A 407 27.62 -5.39 16.40
N LYS A 408 28.81 -4.79 16.42
CA LYS A 408 29.28 -3.93 17.53
C LYS A 408 28.48 -2.63 17.74
N HIS A 409 27.61 -2.25 16.81
CA HIS A 409 26.80 -1.04 16.90
C HIS A 409 25.45 -1.28 17.60
N PHE A 410 25.01 -2.53 17.72
CA PHE A 410 23.79 -2.88 18.45
C PHE A 410 24.00 -2.84 19.98
N ASN A 411 22.93 -2.63 20.73
CA ASN A 411 22.95 -2.61 22.19
C ASN A 411 22.86 -4.02 22.77
N HIS A 412 24.02 -4.65 23.02
CA HIS A 412 24.12 -6.02 23.57
C HIS A 412 23.91 -6.13 25.08
N ASN A 413 23.49 -5.06 25.76
CA ASN A 413 23.15 -5.16 27.18
C ASN A 413 21.91 -6.03 27.40
N GLN A 414 21.03 -6.08 26.40
CA GLN A 414 19.86 -6.93 26.34
C GLN A 414 19.92 -7.82 25.09
N PRO A 415 19.13 -8.90 25.03
CA PRO A 415 18.92 -9.64 23.79
C PRO A 415 18.47 -8.68 22.67
N VAL A 416 18.96 -8.90 21.45
CA VAL A 416 18.69 -8.02 20.30
C VAL A 416 17.77 -8.76 19.32
N PRO A 417 16.46 -8.45 19.29
CA PRO A 417 15.47 -9.19 18.51
C PRO A 417 15.85 -9.47 17.06
N ILE A 418 16.28 -8.46 16.31
CA ILE A 418 16.63 -8.62 14.88
C ILE A 418 17.80 -9.58 14.67
N ILE A 419 18.74 -9.67 15.62
CA ILE A 419 19.87 -10.60 15.55
C ILE A 419 19.38 -12.02 15.85
N ILE A 420 18.50 -12.18 16.82
CA ILE A 420 17.99 -13.48 17.26
C ILE A 420 17.11 -14.09 16.17
N ARG A 421 16.27 -13.27 15.53
CA ARG A 421 15.44 -13.66 14.38
C ARG A 421 16.25 -14.24 13.22
N HIS A 422 17.49 -13.77 13.04
CA HIS A 422 18.41 -14.19 11.97
C HIS A 422 19.60 -15.01 12.53
N LEU A 423 19.47 -15.57 13.72
CA LEU A 423 20.57 -16.25 14.38
C LEU A 423 20.85 -17.58 13.68
N THR A 424 22.10 -17.75 13.26
CA THR A 424 22.62 -19.04 12.80
C THR A 424 23.58 -19.61 13.85
N GLU A 425 23.77 -20.93 13.84
CA GLU A 425 24.78 -21.65 14.63
C GLU A 425 26.16 -21.02 14.42
N GLU A 426 26.52 -20.73 13.16
CA GLU A 426 27.79 -20.11 12.81
C GLU A 426 27.93 -18.71 13.45
N LEU A 427 26.86 -17.90 13.39
CA LEU A 427 26.86 -16.57 13.99
C LEU A 427 26.96 -16.66 15.51
N TYR A 428 26.21 -17.56 16.15
CA TYR A 428 26.24 -17.73 17.59
C TYR A 428 27.61 -18.20 18.08
N LEU A 429 28.20 -19.24 17.50
CA LEU A 429 29.51 -19.77 17.90
C LEU A 429 30.63 -18.73 17.79
N ASN A 430 30.59 -17.89 16.75
CA ASN A 430 31.60 -16.86 16.52
C ASN A 430 31.45 -15.64 17.44
N TYR A 431 30.26 -15.36 17.96
CA TYR A 431 29.96 -14.14 18.71
C TYR A 431 29.20 -14.37 20.03
N LYS A 432 29.28 -15.56 20.59
CA LYS A 432 28.59 -15.96 21.84
C LYS A 432 28.82 -15.03 23.03
N ASP A 433 29.99 -14.38 23.07
CA ASP A 433 30.34 -13.45 24.16
C ASP A 433 29.61 -12.09 24.03
N MET A 434 29.03 -11.80 22.87
CA MET A 434 28.27 -10.57 22.58
C MET A 434 26.77 -10.84 22.48
N ILE A 435 26.39 -11.90 21.76
CA ILE A 435 24.99 -12.22 21.48
C ILE A 435 24.35 -12.86 22.71
N LYS A 436 23.45 -12.12 23.37
CA LYS A 436 22.65 -12.65 24.48
C LYS A 436 21.38 -13.30 23.95
N VAL A 437 21.25 -14.61 24.15
CA VAL A 437 20.06 -15.40 23.79
C VAL A 437 19.65 -16.23 25.00
N ASN A 438 18.35 -16.37 25.23
CA ASN A 438 17.80 -17.37 26.15
C ASN A 438 16.77 -18.23 25.42
N SER A 439 16.44 -19.39 25.99
CA SER A 439 15.56 -20.37 25.34
C SER A 439 14.15 -19.83 25.09
N ASP A 440 13.61 -19.03 26.01
CA ASP A 440 12.25 -18.46 25.87
C ASP A 440 12.16 -17.50 24.68
N LEU A 441 13.17 -16.64 24.51
CA LEU A 441 13.23 -15.67 23.43
C LEU A 441 13.57 -16.33 22.08
N LEU A 442 14.40 -17.37 22.09
CA LEU A 442 14.66 -18.17 20.89
C LEU A 442 13.37 -18.87 20.42
N PHE A 443 12.57 -19.39 21.36
CA PHE A 443 11.27 -19.99 21.05
C PHE A 443 10.28 -18.96 20.49
N GLN A 444 10.28 -17.72 21.00
CA GLN A 444 9.46 -16.63 20.44
C GLN A 444 9.74 -16.39 18.95
N TYR A 445 10.97 -16.61 18.47
CA TYR A 445 11.35 -16.43 17.07
C TYR A 445 11.51 -17.75 16.30
N TYR A 446 10.97 -18.86 16.83
CA TYR A 446 11.10 -20.20 16.25
C TYR A 446 10.72 -20.24 14.75
N ASP A 447 9.60 -19.64 14.37
CA ASP A 447 9.12 -19.66 12.98
C ASP A 447 10.05 -18.91 12.02
N ALA A 448 10.77 -17.88 12.52
CA ALA A 448 11.70 -17.10 11.71
C ALA A 448 13.09 -17.77 11.61
N VAL A 449 13.56 -18.39 12.69
CA VAL A 449 14.85 -19.10 12.73
C VAL A 449 14.78 -20.41 11.94
N GLY A 450 13.63 -21.09 11.98
CA GLY A 450 13.39 -22.37 11.34
C GLY A 450 13.80 -23.57 12.20
N ASN A 451 13.06 -24.68 12.05
CA ASN A 451 13.15 -25.85 12.94
C ASN A 451 14.58 -26.41 13.08
N ASP A 452 15.25 -26.67 11.96
CA ASP A 452 16.58 -27.31 11.95
C ASP A 452 17.63 -26.44 12.64
N GLU A 453 17.56 -25.12 12.48
CA GLU A 453 18.51 -24.19 13.07
C GLU A 453 18.18 -23.94 14.55
N TYR A 454 16.89 -23.88 14.89
CA TYR A 454 16.41 -23.80 16.26
C TYR A 454 16.89 -24.99 17.10
N GLU A 455 16.75 -26.22 16.61
CA GLU A 455 17.18 -27.42 17.34
C GLU A 455 18.69 -27.36 17.66
N ARG A 456 19.52 -26.97 16.68
CA ARG A 456 20.98 -26.82 16.89
C ARG A 456 21.32 -25.73 17.90
N LEU A 457 20.65 -24.58 17.81
CA LEU A 457 20.85 -23.48 18.77
C LEU A 457 20.39 -23.87 20.17
N GLN A 458 19.31 -24.64 20.30
CA GLN A 458 18.81 -25.13 21.58
C GLN A 458 19.79 -26.11 22.24
N GLU A 459 20.39 -27.02 21.46
CA GLU A 459 21.46 -27.90 21.95
C GLU A 459 22.65 -27.08 22.48
N LEU A 460 23.11 -26.09 21.72
CA LEU A 460 24.23 -25.22 22.12
C LEU A 460 23.94 -24.33 23.34
N LEU A 461 22.68 -23.96 23.58
CA LEU A 461 22.27 -23.19 24.77
C LEU A 461 22.11 -24.06 26.01
N SER A 462 22.04 -25.38 25.83
CA SER A 462 21.91 -26.36 26.92
C SER A 462 23.25 -26.87 27.47
N GLU A 463 24.34 -26.64 26.73
CA GLU A 463 25.74 -26.87 27.13
C GLU A 463 26.32 -25.68 27.91
#